data_AF-A0A7S1NMH1-F1
#
_entry.id   AF-A0A7S1NMH1-F1
#
_cell.length_a   1.000
_cell.length_b   1.000
_cell.length_c   1.000
_cell.angle_alpha   90.00
_cell.angle_beta   90.00
_cell.angle_gamma   90.00
#
_symmetry.space_group_name_H-M   'P 1'
#
loop_
_entity.id
_entity.type
_entity.pdbx_description
1 polymer ?
#
loop_
_entity_poly.entity_id
_entity_poly.type
_entity_poly.pdbx_seq_one_letter_code
_entity_poly.pdbx_strand_id
1 'polypeptide(L)'
;DSWAVVALVDIGPRVMLAVTDYPYLNGALDTSAAGGMILFTTPATGMSAGTMVAWEDAEYSTSDFGRVGSFAMVAGGDKIFVVAYDSMDASGKPIPATFLYGVVYGTGNTGWGPTGYSELPPGLLVGSSALDLGTAQNAVYIGPRRGTTSSLLQAIGAASAWKTGNTAPETLDTSTSWNVSLLTATPTPTAT
;
A
#
# COMPACT_ATOMS: atom_id res chain seq x y z
N ASP A 1 0.42 2.10 -15.45
CA ASP A 1 1.08 2.34 -14.17
C ASP A 1 1.58 1.04 -13.57
N SER A 2 2.63 1.13 -12.75
CA SER A 2 3.19 -0.03 -12.06
C SER A 2 3.31 0.31 -10.58
N TRP A 3 3.02 -0.66 -9.73
CA TRP A 3 3.17 -0.51 -8.29
C TRP A 3 3.70 -1.79 -7.67
N ALA A 4 4.26 -1.66 -6.47
CA ALA A 4 4.67 -2.80 -5.68
C ALA A 4 4.39 -2.54 -4.20
N VAL A 5 3.99 -3.59 -3.49
CA VAL A 5 3.89 -3.61 -2.02
C VAL A 5 4.73 -4.76 -1.48
N VAL A 6 5.21 -4.62 -0.25
CA VAL A 6 5.97 -5.65 0.44
C VAL A 6 5.25 -6.06 1.72
N ALA A 7 5.11 -7.36 1.94
CA ALA A 7 4.62 -7.90 3.21
C ALA A 7 5.70 -7.71 4.29
N LEU A 8 5.44 -6.90 5.31
CA LEU A 8 6.37 -6.72 6.43
C LEU A 8 6.15 -7.71 7.58
N VAL A 9 5.15 -8.58 7.46
CA VAL A 9 4.81 -9.66 8.39
C VAL A 9 4.28 -10.83 7.57
N ASP A 10 4.23 -12.02 8.17
CA ASP A 10 3.51 -13.14 7.57
C ASP A 10 2.02 -12.82 7.50
N ILE A 11 1.42 -13.07 6.34
CA ILE A 11 -0.01 -12.87 6.09
C ILE A 11 -0.65 -14.25 5.91
N GLY A 12 -1.76 -14.46 6.62
CA GLY A 12 -2.50 -15.71 6.55
C GLY A 12 -3.01 -16.04 5.13
N PRO A 13 -3.48 -17.28 4.92
CA PRO A 13 -4.01 -17.72 3.63
C PRO A 13 -5.32 -17.02 3.29
N ARG A 14 -5.54 -16.77 2.00
CA ARG A 14 -6.79 -16.23 1.43
C ARG A 14 -7.25 -14.90 2.02
N VAL A 15 -6.30 -14.07 2.47
CA VAL A 15 -6.57 -12.69 2.89
C VAL A 15 -6.75 -11.84 1.66
N MET A 16 -7.85 -11.09 1.60
CA MET A 16 -8.13 -10.15 0.52
C MET A 16 -7.54 -8.79 0.85
N LEU A 17 -6.61 -8.36 0.00
CA LEU A 17 -5.96 -7.07 0.05
C LEU A 17 -6.35 -6.29 -1.20
N ALA A 18 -6.30 -4.97 -1.10
CA ALA A 18 -6.34 -4.15 -2.29
C ALA A 18 -5.49 -2.90 -2.17
N VAL A 19 -5.08 -2.41 -3.33
CA VAL A 19 -4.49 -1.10 -3.52
C VAL A 19 -5.50 -0.27 -4.30
N THR A 20 -5.84 0.91 -3.79
CA THR A 20 -6.88 1.76 -4.38
C THR A 20 -6.48 3.22 -4.39
N ASP A 21 -6.89 3.91 -5.45
CA ASP A 21 -6.84 5.36 -5.63
C ASP A 21 -8.21 6.01 -5.39
N TYR A 22 -9.20 5.26 -4.86
CA TYR A 22 -10.47 5.85 -4.47
C TYR A 22 -10.25 6.88 -3.35
N PRO A 23 -10.88 8.07 -3.45
CA PRO A 23 -10.80 9.06 -2.40
C PRO A 23 -11.52 8.55 -1.14
N TYR A 24 -10.97 8.84 0.04
CA TYR A 24 -11.65 8.63 1.31
C TYR A 24 -12.29 9.96 1.72
N LEU A 25 -13.61 10.02 1.73
CA LEU A 25 -14.37 11.25 1.98
C LEU A 25 -15.54 10.96 2.90
N ASN A 26 -15.81 11.85 3.85
CA ASN A 26 -16.96 11.71 4.76
C ASN A 26 -17.00 10.36 5.49
N GLY A 27 -15.83 9.82 5.85
CA GLY A 27 -15.71 8.56 6.60
C GLY A 27 -15.82 7.27 5.77
N ALA A 28 -15.82 7.32 4.44
CA ALA A 28 -15.84 6.12 3.59
C ALA A 28 -14.99 6.26 2.32
N LEU A 29 -14.61 5.14 1.71
CA LEU A 29 -14.10 5.15 0.34
C LEU A 29 -15.25 5.54 -0.61
N ASP A 30 -15.06 6.60 -1.37
CA ASP A 30 -16.00 7.02 -2.40
C ASP A 30 -15.76 6.22 -3.69
N THR A 31 -16.39 5.05 -3.77
CA THR A 31 -16.35 4.19 -4.96
C THR A 31 -17.24 4.68 -6.11
N SER A 32 -17.81 5.88 -5.99
CA SER A 32 -18.54 6.55 -7.08
C SER A 32 -17.68 7.58 -7.82
N ALA A 33 -16.57 8.02 -7.22
CA ALA A 33 -15.57 8.84 -7.87
C ALA A 33 -14.85 8.09 -9.00
N ALA A 34 -14.22 8.85 -9.89
CA ALA A 34 -13.28 8.28 -10.86
C ALA A 34 -12.08 7.70 -10.11
N GLY A 35 -11.84 6.40 -10.28
CA GLY A 35 -10.80 5.65 -9.60
C GLY A 35 -11.01 4.16 -9.77
N GLY A 36 -10.24 3.38 -9.06
CA GLY A 36 -10.32 1.94 -9.07
C GLY A 36 -9.52 1.28 -7.96
N MET A 37 -9.44 -0.02 -8.10
CA MET A 37 -8.85 -0.89 -7.11
C MET A 37 -8.25 -2.09 -7.79
N ILE A 38 -7.02 -2.41 -7.40
CA ILE A 38 -6.39 -3.68 -7.70
C ILE A 38 -6.54 -4.57 -6.48
N LEU A 39 -7.26 -5.66 -6.65
CA LEU A 39 -7.50 -6.68 -5.65
C LEU A 39 -6.42 -7.75 -5.77
N PHE A 40 -5.96 -8.23 -4.62
CA PHE A 40 -5.01 -9.32 -4.51
C PHE A 40 -5.45 -10.23 -3.37
N THR A 41 -5.55 -11.52 -3.63
CA THR A 41 -5.83 -12.51 -2.58
C THR A 41 -4.56 -13.28 -2.27
N THR A 42 -4.17 -13.35 -0.99
CA THR A 42 -2.98 -14.14 -0.62
C THR A 42 -3.17 -15.61 -1.00
N PRO A 43 -2.10 -16.32 -1.40
CA PRO A 43 -2.18 -17.73 -1.76
C PRO A 43 -2.82 -18.59 -0.67
N ALA A 44 -3.28 -19.78 -1.04
CA ALA A 44 -3.86 -20.73 -0.09
C ALA A 44 -2.87 -21.17 1.01
N THR A 45 -1.57 -20.96 0.80
CA THR A 45 -0.49 -21.18 1.78
C THR A 45 -0.17 -19.96 2.64
N GLY A 46 -0.81 -18.82 2.39
CA GLY A 46 -0.41 -17.53 2.95
C GLY A 46 0.76 -16.91 2.19
N MET A 47 1.31 -15.85 2.78
CA MET A 47 2.43 -15.08 2.26
C MET A 47 3.43 -14.80 3.37
N SER A 48 4.71 -15.06 3.12
CA SER A 48 5.76 -14.79 4.09
C SER A 48 6.17 -13.32 4.11
N ALA A 49 6.68 -12.85 5.24
CA ALA A 49 7.32 -11.56 5.34
C ALA A 49 8.49 -11.44 4.34
N GLY A 50 8.62 -10.27 3.71
CA GLY A 50 9.58 -9.98 2.63
C GLY A 50 9.08 -10.34 1.24
N THR A 51 7.95 -11.02 1.10
CA THR A 51 7.32 -11.22 -0.21
C THR A 51 6.88 -9.88 -0.80
N MET A 52 7.26 -9.63 -2.04
CA MET A 52 6.83 -8.49 -2.83
C MET A 52 5.70 -8.92 -3.76
N VAL A 53 4.63 -8.12 -3.79
CA VAL A 53 3.57 -8.20 -4.78
C VAL A 53 3.73 -6.99 -5.67
N ALA A 54 3.98 -7.21 -6.94
CA ALA A 54 4.06 -6.16 -7.94
C ALA A 54 2.99 -6.40 -9.00
N TRP A 55 2.52 -5.31 -9.60
CA TRP A 55 1.55 -5.37 -10.68
C TRP A 55 1.88 -4.28 -11.70
N GLU A 56 1.82 -4.66 -12.98
CA GLU A 56 1.94 -3.75 -14.10
C GLU A 56 0.63 -3.72 -14.89
N ASP A 57 0.26 -2.54 -15.38
CA ASP A 57 -1.00 -2.34 -16.10
C ASP A 57 -1.20 -3.29 -17.30
N ALA A 58 -0.14 -3.81 -17.91
CA ALA A 58 -0.26 -4.77 -19.01
C ALA A 58 -0.72 -6.18 -18.57
N GLU A 59 -0.69 -6.51 -17.27
CA GLU A 59 -0.84 -7.87 -16.74
C GLU A 59 -2.27 -8.21 -16.24
N TYR A 60 -3.31 -7.60 -16.83
CA TYR A 60 -4.72 -7.73 -16.45
C TYR A 60 -5.32 -9.16 -16.31
N SER A 61 -4.57 -10.23 -16.58
CA SER A 61 -5.13 -11.58 -16.79
C SER A 61 -4.69 -12.67 -15.79
N THR A 62 -3.96 -12.34 -14.71
CA THR A 62 -3.61 -13.36 -13.71
C THR A 62 -4.79 -13.66 -12.78
N SER A 63 -5.01 -14.94 -12.44
CA SER A 63 -6.13 -15.39 -11.60
C SER A 63 -6.10 -14.86 -10.16
N ASP A 64 -4.93 -14.40 -9.71
CA ASP A 64 -4.67 -13.97 -8.33
C ASP A 64 -5.00 -12.49 -8.11
N PHE A 65 -5.25 -11.76 -9.21
CA PHE A 65 -5.56 -10.35 -9.19
C PHE A 65 -6.93 -10.06 -9.82
N GLY A 66 -7.65 -9.13 -9.22
CA GLY A 66 -8.88 -8.57 -9.77
C GLY A 66 -8.76 -7.07 -9.96
N ARG A 67 -9.53 -6.49 -10.88
CA ARG A 67 -9.64 -5.03 -11.01
C ARG A 67 -11.10 -4.59 -10.98
N VAL A 68 -11.35 -3.54 -10.20
CA VAL A 68 -12.63 -2.83 -10.19
C VAL A 68 -12.37 -1.37 -10.50
N GLY A 69 -13.00 -0.82 -11.54
CA GLY A 69 -12.82 0.58 -11.95
C GLY A 69 -11.53 0.85 -12.73
N SER A 70 -11.17 2.13 -12.85
CA SER A 70 -10.00 2.61 -13.57
C SER A 70 -8.92 3.07 -12.58
N PHE A 71 -8.27 2.10 -11.92
CA PHE A 71 -7.10 2.40 -11.09
C PHE A 71 -6.04 3.03 -11.98
N ALA A 72 -5.64 4.28 -11.67
CA ALA A 72 -4.66 5.02 -12.44
C ALA A 72 -3.91 6.01 -11.53
N MET A 73 -2.59 5.90 -11.52
CA MET A 73 -1.70 6.80 -10.78
C MET A 73 -1.39 8.01 -11.67
N VAL A 74 -2.32 8.96 -11.83
CA VAL A 74 -2.17 10.05 -12.80
C VAL A 74 -2.39 11.45 -12.20
N ALA A 75 -1.29 12.22 -12.18
CA ALA A 75 -1.20 13.68 -12.31
C ALA A 75 -2.32 14.54 -11.70
N GLY A 76 -2.62 14.38 -10.41
CA GLY A 76 -3.60 15.26 -9.75
C GLY A 76 -3.43 15.51 -8.26
N GLY A 77 -2.54 14.80 -7.57
CA GLY A 77 -2.61 14.73 -6.11
C GLY A 77 -3.35 13.48 -5.70
N ASP A 78 -2.75 12.35 -5.99
CA ASP A 78 -3.37 11.05 -5.77
C ASP A 78 -3.05 10.59 -4.35
N LYS A 79 -4.01 9.84 -3.82
CA LYS A 79 -3.90 9.18 -2.53
C LYS A 79 -4.10 7.71 -2.80
N ILE A 80 -3.10 6.92 -2.47
CA ILE A 80 -3.16 5.47 -2.58
C ILE A 80 -3.32 4.90 -1.19
N PHE A 81 -4.31 4.03 -1.03
CA PHE A 81 -4.53 3.27 0.18
C PHE A 81 -4.30 1.79 -0.06
N VAL A 82 -3.64 1.16 0.91
CA VAL A 82 -3.59 -0.30 1.04
C VAL A 82 -4.62 -0.70 2.08
N VAL A 83 -5.54 -1.57 1.69
CA VAL A 83 -6.72 -1.91 2.47
C VAL A 83 -6.86 -3.42 2.57
N ALA A 84 -7.21 -3.93 3.75
CA ALA A 84 -7.69 -5.29 3.94
C ALA A 84 -9.22 -5.30 3.93
N TYR A 85 -9.78 -6.31 3.26
CA TYR A 85 -11.22 -6.51 3.12
C TYR A 85 -11.63 -7.79 3.84
N ASP A 86 -12.78 -7.74 4.52
CA ASP A 86 -13.38 -8.91 5.14
C ASP A 86 -14.49 -9.52 4.28
N SER A 87 -15.03 -8.74 3.33
CA SER A 87 -16.22 -9.09 2.56
C SER A 87 -16.35 -8.28 1.27
N MET A 88 -17.24 -8.77 0.40
CA MET A 88 -17.73 -8.06 -0.79
C MET A 88 -19.21 -7.70 -0.56
N ASP A 89 -19.66 -6.58 -1.09
CA ASP A 89 -21.07 -6.22 -1.16
C ASP A 89 -21.82 -7.06 -2.23
N ALA A 90 -23.13 -6.89 -2.30
CA ALA A 90 -23.98 -7.61 -3.26
C ALA A 90 -23.68 -7.30 -4.73
N SER A 91 -22.95 -6.22 -5.02
CA SER A 91 -22.48 -5.85 -6.36
C SER A 91 -21.06 -6.37 -6.66
N GLY A 92 -20.45 -7.12 -5.73
CA GLY A 92 -19.09 -7.62 -5.85
C GLY A 92 -18.03 -6.57 -5.54
N LYS A 93 -18.40 -5.45 -4.90
CA LYS A 93 -17.44 -4.42 -4.49
C LYS A 93 -16.88 -4.72 -3.10
N PRO A 94 -15.56 -4.60 -2.90
CA PRO A 94 -14.93 -4.80 -1.60
C PRO A 94 -15.41 -3.81 -0.53
N ILE A 95 -15.72 -4.30 0.69
CA ILE A 95 -16.08 -3.49 1.86
C ILE A 95 -14.85 -3.34 2.78
N PRO A 96 -14.25 -2.12 2.90
CA PRO A 96 -13.03 -1.93 3.69
C PRO A 96 -13.21 -2.36 5.15
N ALA A 97 -12.40 -3.32 5.60
CA ALA A 97 -12.37 -3.72 7.00
C ALA A 97 -11.32 -2.93 7.78
N THR A 98 -10.15 -2.71 7.18
CA THR A 98 -9.03 -2.03 7.83
C THR A 98 -8.12 -1.35 6.82
N PHE A 99 -7.80 -0.07 7.04
CA PHE A 99 -6.74 0.63 6.32
C PHE A 99 -5.39 0.24 6.92
N LEU A 100 -4.48 -0.24 6.07
CA LEU A 100 -3.16 -0.74 6.49
C LEU A 100 -2.08 0.32 6.29
N TYR A 101 -2.13 1.03 5.16
CA TYR A 101 -1.16 2.05 4.81
C TYR A 101 -1.76 3.06 3.84
N GLY A 102 -1.25 4.30 3.86
CA GLY A 102 -1.60 5.34 2.90
C GLY A 102 -0.37 6.06 2.36
N VAL A 103 -0.40 6.47 1.10
CA VAL A 103 0.58 7.42 0.55
C VAL A 103 -0.15 8.52 -0.21
N VAL A 104 0.30 9.75 -0.03
CA VAL A 104 -0.14 10.89 -0.84
C VAL A 104 1.04 11.46 -1.62
N TYR A 105 0.82 11.73 -2.90
CA TYR A 105 1.76 12.42 -3.79
C TYR A 105 0.99 13.37 -4.71
N GLY A 106 1.45 14.61 -4.92
CA GLY A 106 0.66 15.61 -5.65
C GLY A 106 1.29 16.96 -5.88
N THR A 107 1.09 17.54 -7.06
CA THR A 107 1.45 18.93 -7.36
C THR A 107 0.59 19.91 -6.58
N GLY A 108 1.17 20.55 -5.56
CA GLY A 108 0.48 21.54 -4.73
C GLY A 108 0.37 21.16 -3.25
N ASN A 109 -0.26 22.04 -2.46
CA ASN A 109 -0.39 21.93 -1.01
C ASN A 109 -1.50 20.93 -0.61
N THR A 110 -1.39 19.69 -1.09
CA THR A 110 -2.44 18.66 -0.97
C THR A 110 -1.99 17.53 -0.07
N GLY A 111 -1.73 17.83 1.20
CA GLY A 111 -1.68 16.80 2.23
C GLY A 111 -3.06 16.18 2.46
N TRP A 112 -3.18 15.42 3.54
CA TRP A 112 -4.48 14.95 4.03
C TRP A 112 -5.29 16.14 4.57
N GLY A 113 -6.48 16.41 4.04
CA GLY A 113 -7.32 17.52 4.51
C GLY A 113 -8.63 17.67 3.74
N PRO A 114 -9.61 18.44 4.27
CA PRO A 114 -10.96 18.55 3.70
C PRO A 114 -11.02 19.29 2.36
N THR A 115 -10.01 20.13 2.07
CA THR A 115 -9.82 20.81 0.78
C THR A 115 -8.85 20.08 -0.14
N GLY A 116 -8.21 19.01 0.36
CA GLY A 116 -7.48 18.04 -0.46
C GLY A 116 -8.47 16.96 -0.89
N TYR A 117 -8.35 16.43 -2.09
CA TYR A 117 -9.38 15.57 -2.70
C TYR A 117 -9.69 14.23 -1.97
N SER A 118 -9.05 13.96 -0.82
CA SER A 118 -9.38 12.84 0.08
C SER A 118 -8.76 13.04 1.47
N GLU A 119 -9.47 12.59 2.50
CA GLU A 119 -9.11 12.64 3.91
C GLU A 119 -8.15 11.48 4.27
N LEU A 120 -7.47 11.57 5.42
CA LEU A 120 -6.75 10.43 5.97
C LEU A 120 -7.74 9.50 6.70
N PRO A 121 -7.83 8.21 6.34
CA PRO A 121 -8.68 7.28 7.05
C PRO A 121 -8.35 7.18 8.55
N PRO A 122 -9.37 7.00 9.42
CA PRO A 122 -9.16 6.77 10.84
C PRO A 122 -8.19 5.61 11.10
N GLY A 123 -7.27 5.80 12.04
CA GLY A 123 -6.28 4.79 12.42
C GLY A 123 -4.96 4.88 11.63
N LEU A 124 -4.93 5.63 10.53
CA LEU A 124 -3.67 5.94 9.86
C LEU A 124 -3.00 7.18 10.49
N LEU A 125 -1.66 7.16 10.58
CA LEU A 125 -0.85 8.23 11.17
C LEU A 125 0.29 8.63 10.24
N VAL A 126 0.39 9.93 9.92
CA VAL A 126 1.45 10.47 9.05
C VAL A 126 2.83 10.23 9.67
N GLY A 127 3.76 9.73 8.87
CA GLY A 127 5.10 9.32 9.29
C GLY A 127 5.17 7.92 9.91
N SER A 128 4.06 7.18 9.96
CA SER A 128 4.01 5.81 10.50
C SER A 128 3.25 4.86 9.58
N SER A 129 1.93 4.98 9.50
CA SER A 129 1.05 4.19 8.62
C SER A 129 0.44 5.02 7.50
N ALA A 130 0.89 6.28 7.37
CA ALA A 130 0.63 7.12 6.22
C ALA A 130 1.89 7.92 5.87
N LEU A 131 2.16 8.07 4.58
CA LEU A 131 3.31 8.79 4.06
C LEU A 131 2.83 9.97 3.21
N ASP A 132 3.35 11.16 3.51
CA ASP A 132 3.16 12.34 2.68
C ASP A 132 4.48 12.62 1.95
N LEU A 133 4.48 12.41 0.63
CA LEU A 133 5.62 12.70 -0.24
C LEU A 133 5.54 14.08 -0.89
N GLY A 134 4.48 14.85 -0.62
CA GLY A 134 4.24 16.14 -1.26
C GLY A 134 4.22 16.01 -2.80
N THR A 135 4.84 16.96 -3.49
CA THR A 135 4.83 17.00 -4.97
C THR A 135 5.81 16.04 -5.64
N ALA A 136 5.28 14.87 -6.01
CA ALA A 136 5.98 13.86 -6.81
C ALA A 136 5.03 13.26 -7.87
N GLN A 137 5.55 12.98 -9.07
CA GLN A 137 4.85 12.15 -10.08
C GLN A 137 5.30 10.68 -9.99
N ASN A 138 6.52 10.43 -9.52
CA ASN A 138 7.10 9.11 -9.34
C ASN A 138 7.80 9.05 -8.00
N ALA A 139 7.76 7.91 -7.33
CA ALA A 139 8.48 7.67 -6.10
C ALA A 139 9.02 6.24 -6.06
N VAL A 140 10.30 6.09 -5.71
CA VAL A 140 10.95 4.79 -5.49
C VAL A 140 11.59 4.76 -4.11
N TYR A 141 11.34 3.67 -3.39
CA TYR A 141 11.97 3.42 -2.10
C TYR A 141 13.46 3.11 -2.26
N ILE A 142 14.30 3.96 -1.67
CA ILE A 142 15.77 3.85 -1.66
C ILE A 142 16.35 3.56 -0.28
N GLY A 143 15.48 3.36 0.72
CA GLY A 143 15.88 3.06 2.09
C GLY A 143 16.35 1.62 2.32
N PRO A 144 16.62 1.25 3.58
CA PRO A 144 17.01 -0.11 3.96
C PRO A 144 15.96 -1.14 3.58
N ARG A 145 16.39 -2.28 3.02
CA ARG A 145 15.54 -3.44 2.68
C ARG A 145 15.73 -4.62 3.63
N ARG A 146 16.46 -4.40 4.73
CA ARG A 146 16.77 -5.40 5.76
C ARG A 146 16.55 -4.81 7.14
N GLY A 147 15.85 -5.53 8.00
CA GLY A 147 15.56 -5.08 9.37
C GLY A 147 14.39 -5.82 9.99
N THR A 148 13.98 -5.41 11.19
CA THR A 148 12.71 -5.86 11.80
C THR A 148 11.53 -5.21 11.11
N THR A 149 10.33 -5.80 11.22
CA THR A 149 9.06 -5.19 10.78
C THR A 149 8.93 -3.73 11.22
N SER A 150 9.20 -3.43 12.50
CA SER A 150 9.09 -2.06 13.03
C SER A 150 10.09 -1.10 12.41
N SER A 151 11.35 -1.52 12.24
CA SER A 151 12.40 -0.69 11.64
C SER A 151 12.13 -0.42 10.15
N LEU A 152 11.64 -1.41 9.41
CA LEU A 152 11.30 -1.26 8.00
C LEU A 152 10.05 -0.41 7.82
N LEU A 153 9.02 -0.58 8.65
CA LEU A 153 7.84 0.27 8.62
C LEU A 153 8.19 1.74 8.92
N GLN A 154 9.06 1.97 9.93
CA GLN A 154 9.57 3.31 10.23
C GLN A 154 10.35 3.91 9.06
N ALA A 155 11.20 3.10 8.40
CA ALA A 155 11.96 3.56 7.23
C ALA A 155 11.05 3.90 6.04
N ILE A 156 10.03 3.07 5.77
CA ILE A 156 9.02 3.29 4.73
C ILE A 156 8.19 4.55 5.03
N GLY A 157 7.88 4.83 6.30
CA GLY A 157 7.20 6.04 6.74
C GLY A 157 8.04 7.33 6.65
N ALA A 158 9.34 7.24 6.39
CA ALA A 158 10.23 8.41 6.32
C ALA A 158 10.35 8.93 4.89
N ALA A 159 9.92 10.16 4.62
CA ALA A 159 10.01 10.77 3.28
C ALA A 159 11.44 10.77 2.71
N SER A 160 12.47 10.89 3.54
CA SER A 160 13.88 10.82 3.12
C SER A 160 14.33 9.46 2.58
N ALA A 161 13.55 8.39 2.80
CA ALA A 161 13.81 7.07 2.26
C ALA A 161 13.23 6.87 0.85
N TRP A 162 12.61 7.91 0.29
CA TRP A 162 11.99 7.88 -1.03
C TRP A 162 12.70 8.86 -1.97
N LYS A 163 13.08 8.36 -3.14
CA LYS A 163 13.52 9.20 -4.24
C LYS A 163 12.30 9.56 -5.08
N THR A 164 12.05 10.85 -5.23
CA THR A 164 10.91 11.38 -5.99
C THR A 164 11.37 12.07 -7.27
N GLY A 165 10.58 11.93 -8.35
CA GLY A 165 10.88 12.53 -9.66
C GLY A 165 9.62 12.97 -10.41
N ASN A 166 9.75 14.03 -11.23
CA ASN A 166 8.64 14.67 -11.95
C ASN A 166 8.83 14.68 -13.48
N THR A 167 9.75 13.87 -14.02
CA THR A 167 10.18 14.00 -15.42
C THR A 167 10.42 12.68 -16.14
N ALA A 168 10.71 11.59 -15.42
CA ALA A 168 10.84 10.26 -16.00
C ALA A 168 10.36 9.20 -14.98
N PRO A 169 9.84 8.05 -15.45
CA PRO A 169 9.58 6.90 -14.58
C PRO A 169 10.85 6.52 -13.83
N GLU A 170 10.74 6.34 -12.52
CA GLU A 170 11.83 5.82 -11.71
C GLU A 170 11.88 4.29 -11.86
N THR A 171 13.07 3.73 -12.12
CA THR A 171 13.21 2.28 -12.26
C THR A 171 13.03 1.59 -10.91
N LEU A 172 12.11 0.63 -10.83
CA LEU A 172 11.99 -0.24 -9.67
C LEU A 172 13.17 -1.22 -9.66
N ASP A 173 14.06 -1.08 -8.67
CA ASP A 173 15.10 -2.09 -8.45
C ASP A 173 14.47 -3.34 -7.82
N THR A 174 14.24 -4.36 -8.64
CA THR A 174 13.76 -5.69 -8.22
C THR A 174 14.91 -6.66 -7.90
N SER A 175 16.17 -6.25 -8.07
CA SER A 175 17.33 -7.13 -7.93
C SER A 175 17.72 -7.43 -6.48
N THR A 176 17.24 -6.63 -5.52
CA THR A 176 17.52 -6.83 -4.09
C THR A 176 16.27 -7.28 -3.32
N SER A 177 16.37 -8.45 -2.70
CA SER A 177 15.30 -9.02 -1.87
C SER A 177 15.12 -8.28 -0.56
N TRP A 178 13.88 -8.21 -0.09
CA TRP A 178 13.55 -7.73 1.24
C TRP A 178 13.82 -8.83 2.27
N ASN A 179 14.49 -8.49 3.37
CA ASN A 179 14.74 -9.41 4.48
C ASN A 179 14.12 -8.84 5.75
N VAL A 180 12.97 -9.38 6.12
CA VAL A 180 12.28 -9.03 7.37
C VAL A 180 12.73 -10.01 8.43
N SER A 181 13.51 -9.52 9.39
CA SER A 181 13.83 -10.26 10.60
C SER A 181 12.59 -10.28 11.49
N LEU A 182 11.88 -11.41 11.48
CA LEU A 182 10.84 -11.67 12.47
C LEU A 182 11.54 -11.81 13.82
N LEU A 183 11.12 -11.03 14.82
CA LEU A 183 11.50 -11.31 16.19
C LEU A 183 10.87 -12.66 16.55
N THR A 184 11.66 -13.73 16.51
CA THR A 184 11.24 -14.98 17.13
C THR A 184 11.01 -14.66 18.60
N ALA A 185 9.79 -14.88 19.09
CA ALA A 185 9.52 -14.80 20.51
C ALA A 185 10.60 -15.63 21.20
N THR A 186 11.42 -15.00 22.04
CA THR A 186 12.38 -15.74 22.85
C THR A 186 11.56 -16.75 23.65
N PRO A 187 11.79 -18.07 23.50
CA PRO A 187 11.01 -19.03 24.25
C PRO A 187 11.19 -18.70 25.72
N THR A 188 10.08 -18.45 26.42
CA THR A 188 10.08 -18.30 27.87
C THR A 188 10.78 -19.54 28.43
N PRO A 189 11.88 -19.42 29.19
CA PRO A 189 12.51 -20.58 29.77
C PRO A 189 11.47 -21.28 30.65
N THR A 190 11.15 -22.53 30.30
CA THR A 190 10.30 -23.38 31.14
C THR A 190 11.03 -23.53 32.46
N ALA A 191 10.46 -22.97 33.53
CA ALA A 191 10.96 -23.20 34.87
C ALA A 191 10.86 -24.72 35.15
N THR A 192 12.02 -25.37 35.32
CA THR A 192 12.14 -26.73 35.85
C THR A 192 12.04 -26.74 37.36
#